data_AF-A0A1J3DB93-F1
#
_entry.id   AF-A0A1J3DB93-F1
#
_cell.length_a   1.000
_cell.length_b   1.000
_cell.length_c   1.000
_cell.angle_alpha   90.00
_cell.angle_beta   90.00
_cell.angle_gamma   90.00
#
_symmetry.space_group_name_H-M   'P 1'
#
loop_
_entity.id
_entity.type
_entity.pdbx_description
1 polymer ?
#
loop_
_entity_poly.entity_id
_entity_poly.type
_entity_poly.pdbx_seq_one_letter_code
_entity_poly.pdbx_strand_id
1 'polypeptide(L)'
;ICTRFKIIQTPHTCMFSLLRRAHGRCMLSSSYFSRLVDRSLLSKCPTLATIVHAQLVKVGLLPNTFWGNRCLQLYFKSGAAIDAFQLFDEISDKNTISWNLCLKGLMKNGYLDYALEVFDEMPERDVVSWNTMISGLSS
;
A
#
# COMPACT_ATOMS: atom_id res chain seq x y z
N ILE A 1 5.02 -25.49 6.73
CA ILE A 1 3.78 -24.68 6.71
C ILE A 1 4.14 -23.36 6.03
N CYS A 2 4.32 -23.39 4.70
CA CYS A 2 4.61 -22.22 3.87
C CYS A 2 3.42 -22.02 2.93
N THR A 3 2.47 -21.20 3.34
CA THR A 3 1.24 -20.86 2.62
C THR A 3 1.16 -19.37 2.29
N ARG A 4 2.30 -18.69 2.13
CA ARG A 4 2.34 -17.30 1.64
C ARG A 4 2.37 -17.35 0.10
N PHE A 5 1.19 -17.30 -0.51
CA PHE A 5 0.95 -17.05 -1.95
C PHE A 5 1.49 -18.08 -2.97
N LYS A 6 0.76 -19.17 -3.21
CA LYS A 6 0.96 -19.95 -4.46
C LYS A 6 0.07 -19.54 -5.62
N ILE A 7 -0.94 -18.69 -5.46
CA ILE A 7 -1.90 -18.41 -6.55
C ILE A 7 -2.51 -17.01 -6.48
N ILE A 8 -1.72 -15.92 -6.47
CA ILE A 8 -2.24 -14.61 -6.94
C ILE A 8 -1.11 -13.84 -7.63
N GLN A 9 -0.63 -14.39 -8.75
CA GLN A 9 0.11 -13.60 -9.73
C GLN A 9 -0.94 -13.02 -10.69
N THR A 10 -1.57 -11.91 -10.29
CA THR A 10 -2.47 -11.17 -11.19
C THR A 10 -1.62 -10.43 -12.24
N PRO A 11 -2.11 -10.26 -13.48
CA PRO A 11 -1.34 -9.65 -14.57
C PRO A 11 -0.93 -8.19 -14.33
N HIS A 12 -1.52 -7.51 -13.34
CA HIS A 12 -1.31 -6.10 -13.06
C HIS A 12 0.09 -5.81 -12.50
N THR A 13 0.62 -6.64 -11.59
CA THR A 13 1.95 -6.44 -10.96
C THR A 13 3.10 -6.65 -11.97
N CYS A 14 2.91 -7.60 -12.91
CA CYS A 14 3.84 -7.81 -14.02
C CYS A 14 3.88 -6.60 -14.96
N MET A 15 2.72 -5.97 -15.23
CA MET A 15 2.64 -4.77 -16.07
C MET A 15 3.39 -3.57 -15.45
N PHE A 16 3.29 -3.35 -14.13
CA PHE A 16 3.99 -2.24 -13.47
C PHE A 16 5.50 -2.46 -13.37
N SER A 17 5.94 -3.68 -13.07
CA SER A 17 7.37 -4.01 -13.10
C SER A 17 7.98 -3.88 -14.50
N LEU A 18 7.20 -4.13 -15.56
CA LEU A 18 7.61 -3.88 -16.96
C LEU A 18 7.67 -2.38 -17.30
N LEU A 19 6.76 -1.55 -16.77
CA LEU A 19 6.78 -0.09 -16.97
C LEU A 19 8.06 0.57 -16.40
N ARG A 20 8.73 -0.06 -15.43
CA ARG A 20 10.05 0.37 -14.93
C ARG A 20 11.13 0.41 -16.02
N ARG A 21 10.98 -0.37 -17.11
CA ARG A 21 11.95 -0.45 -18.22
C ARG A 21 11.72 0.59 -19.33
N ALA A 22 10.59 1.29 -19.36
CA ALA A 22 10.28 2.27 -20.41
C ALA A 22 10.72 3.69 -19.98
N HIS A 23 11.99 4.00 -20.22
CA HIS A 23 12.63 5.27 -19.84
C HIS A 23 12.18 6.44 -20.74
N GLY A 24 11.46 7.40 -20.14
CA GLY A 24 11.20 8.72 -20.70
C GLY A 24 10.95 9.71 -19.55
N ARG A 25 11.96 10.54 -19.24
CA ARG A 25 11.92 11.47 -18.09
C ARG A 25 10.95 12.62 -18.37
N CYS A 26 9.74 12.54 -17.81
CA CYS A 26 8.97 13.75 -17.51
C CYS A 26 9.18 14.05 -16.02
N MET A 27 9.98 15.08 -15.70
CA MET A 27 10.26 15.45 -14.30
C MET A 27 9.06 16.21 -13.71
N LEU A 28 8.07 15.47 -13.21
CA LEU A 28 7.04 16.03 -12.34
C LEU A 28 7.58 16.15 -10.91
N SER A 29 7.24 17.24 -10.22
CA SER A 29 7.73 17.49 -8.85
C SER A 29 7.06 16.57 -7.82
N SER A 30 7.75 16.32 -6.70
CA SER A 30 7.17 15.66 -5.51
C SER A 30 5.83 16.30 -5.09
N SER A 31 5.74 17.64 -5.17
CA SER A 31 4.53 18.39 -4.83
C SER A 31 3.35 18.17 -5.78
N TYR A 32 3.61 17.82 -7.04
CA TYR A 32 2.56 17.38 -7.97
C TYR A 32 1.97 16.04 -7.51
N PHE A 33 2.82 15.07 -7.23
CA PHE A 33 2.39 13.73 -6.80
C PHE A 33 1.67 13.76 -5.46
N SER A 34 2.12 14.59 -4.50
CA SER A 34 1.42 14.75 -3.22
C SER A 34 -0.02 15.23 -3.44
N ARG A 35 -0.20 16.33 -4.17
CA ARG A 35 -1.54 16.88 -4.48
C ARG A 35 -2.41 15.88 -5.23
N LEU A 36 -1.82 15.12 -6.16
CA LEU A 36 -2.53 14.11 -6.93
C LEU A 36 -3.03 12.98 -6.01
N VAL A 37 -2.18 12.44 -5.15
CA VAL A 37 -2.57 11.41 -4.16
C VAL A 37 -3.65 11.97 -3.23
N ASP A 38 -3.48 13.19 -2.72
CA ASP A 38 -4.41 13.80 -1.76
C ASP A 38 -5.81 13.98 -2.37
N ARG A 39 -5.90 14.45 -3.62
CA ARG A 39 -7.17 14.53 -4.35
C ARG A 39 -7.77 13.15 -4.60
N SER A 40 -6.92 12.16 -4.88
CA SER A 40 -7.35 10.78 -5.15
C SER A 40 -7.92 10.09 -3.91
N LEU A 41 -7.38 10.40 -2.73
CA LEU A 41 -7.89 9.89 -1.46
C LEU A 41 -9.32 10.35 -1.15
N LEU A 42 -9.79 11.45 -1.77
CA LEU A 42 -11.15 11.95 -1.61
C LEU A 42 -12.16 11.20 -2.49
N SER A 43 -11.73 10.65 -3.63
CA SER A 43 -12.64 10.00 -4.59
C SER A 43 -12.96 8.54 -4.25
N LYS A 44 -12.14 7.88 -3.41
CA LYS A 44 -12.22 6.45 -3.06
C LYS A 44 -12.31 5.51 -4.28
N CYS A 45 -11.76 5.93 -5.42
CA CYS A 45 -11.85 5.18 -6.67
C CYS A 45 -10.62 4.25 -6.87
N PRO A 46 -10.80 2.91 -7.00
CA PRO A 46 -9.69 1.98 -7.22
C PRO A 46 -8.87 2.28 -8.48
N THR A 47 -9.53 2.64 -9.57
CA THR A 47 -8.87 2.95 -10.85
C THR A 47 -7.91 4.13 -10.72
N LEU A 48 -8.21 5.08 -9.84
CA LEU A 48 -7.31 6.21 -9.61
C LEU A 48 -6.08 5.79 -8.80
N ALA A 49 -6.24 4.84 -7.87
CA ALA A 49 -5.12 4.26 -7.14
C ALA A 49 -4.14 3.56 -8.09
N THR A 50 -4.64 2.80 -9.06
CA THR A 50 -3.79 2.11 -10.04
C THR A 50 -3.08 3.09 -10.98
N ILE A 51 -3.76 4.16 -11.43
CA ILE A 51 -3.13 5.20 -12.27
C ILE A 51 -2.01 5.91 -11.51
N VAL A 52 -2.26 6.33 -10.27
CA VAL A 52 -1.24 7.01 -9.44
C VAL A 52 -0.06 6.08 -9.16
N HIS A 53 -0.33 4.83 -8.82
CA HIS A 53 0.70 3.82 -8.61
C HIS A 53 1.56 3.65 -9.88
N ALA A 54 0.95 3.49 -11.06
CA ALA A 54 1.66 3.39 -12.33
C ALA A 54 2.60 4.58 -12.59
N GLN A 55 2.14 5.81 -12.30
CA GLN A 55 2.93 7.01 -12.48
C GLN A 55 4.12 7.07 -11.50
N LEU A 56 3.92 6.70 -10.24
CA LEU A 56 4.99 6.66 -9.24
C LEU A 56 6.05 5.61 -9.57
N VAL A 57 5.64 4.44 -10.10
CA VAL A 57 6.56 3.41 -10.60
C VAL A 57 7.33 3.92 -11.81
N LYS A 58 6.63 4.55 -12.78
CA LYS A 58 7.26 5.10 -14.00
C LYS A 58 8.33 6.15 -13.70
N VAL A 59 8.14 6.97 -12.66
CA VAL A 59 9.11 7.99 -12.25
C VAL A 59 10.17 7.45 -11.26
N GLY A 60 10.01 6.20 -10.80
CA GLY A 60 10.95 5.53 -9.91
C GLY A 60 10.86 6.00 -8.44
N LEU A 61 9.73 6.59 -8.05
CA LEU A 61 9.52 7.11 -6.70
C LEU A 61 9.05 6.04 -5.71
N LEU A 62 8.44 4.96 -6.21
CA LEU A 62 7.75 3.96 -5.42
C LEU A 62 8.63 3.12 -4.45
N PRO A 63 9.90 2.81 -4.76
CA PRO A 63 10.81 2.16 -3.80
C PRO A 63 11.03 2.97 -2.51
N ASN A 64 10.72 4.28 -2.51
CA ASN A 64 10.84 5.11 -1.32
C ASN A 64 9.67 4.85 -0.36
N THR A 65 9.97 4.57 0.91
CA THR A 65 8.98 4.28 1.97
C THR A 65 7.90 5.36 2.09
N PHE A 66 8.23 6.63 1.88
CA PHE A 66 7.23 7.71 1.89
C PHE A 66 6.19 7.49 0.79
N TRP A 67 6.61 7.31 -0.46
CA TRP A 67 5.70 7.11 -1.59
C TRP A 67 4.97 5.77 -1.53
N GLY A 68 5.66 4.71 -1.08
CA GLY A 68 5.04 3.43 -0.78
C GLY A 68 3.89 3.58 0.23
N ASN A 69 4.12 4.26 1.35
CA ASN A 69 3.10 4.51 2.38
C ASN A 69 1.94 5.38 1.87
N ARG A 70 2.22 6.40 1.05
CA ARG A 70 1.18 7.22 0.41
C ARG A 70 0.29 6.38 -0.51
N CYS A 71 0.88 5.54 -1.35
CA CYS A 71 0.15 4.67 -2.26
C CYS A 71 -0.62 3.58 -1.50
N LEU A 72 -0.02 3.01 -0.46
CA LEU A 72 -0.66 2.03 0.43
C LEU A 72 -1.94 2.59 1.05
N GLN A 73 -1.88 3.81 1.59
CA GLN A 73 -3.05 4.50 2.12
C GLN A 73 -4.13 4.71 1.04
N LEU A 74 -3.74 5.02 -0.20
CA LEU A 74 -4.65 5.23 -1.31
C LEU A 74 -5.41 3.96 -1.69
N TYR A 75 -4.72 2.82 -1.80
CA TYR A 75 -5.33 1.53 -2.10
C TYR A 75 -6.31 1.08 -1.00
N PHE A 76 -5.93 1.21 0.28
CA PHE A 76 -6.86 0.85 1.36
C PHE A 76 -8.08 1.75 1.44
N LYS A 77 -7.94 3.06 1.16
CA LYS A 77 -9.09 3.99 1.13
C LYS A 77 -10.01 3.76 -0.06
N SER A 78 -9.53 3.20 -1.16
CA SER A 78 -10.32 2.89 -2.33
C SER A 78 -10.97 1.50 -2.28
N GLY A 79 -10.71 0.70 -1.25
CA GLY A 79 -11.26 -0.65 -1.10
C GLY A 79 -10.47 -1.74 -1.83
N ALA A 80 -9.34 -1.39 -2.45
CA ALA A 80 -8.44 -2.32 -3.13
C ALA A 80 -7.41 -2.90 -2.14
N ALA A 81 -7.89 -3.52 -1.07
CA ALA A 81 -7.06 -3.99 0.05
C ALA A 81 -6.06 -5.10 -0.35
N ILE A 82 -6.43 -5.97 -1.29
CA ILE A 82 -5.55 -7.04 -1.78
C ILE A 82 -4.33 -6.44 -2.50
N ASP A 83 -4.55 -5.48 -3.39
CA ASP A 83 -3.47 -4.76 -4.08
C ASP A 83 -2.61 -3.95 -3.11
N ALA A 84 -3.25 -3.37 -2.08
CA ALA A 84 -2.55 -2.67 -1.00
C ALA A 84 -1.57 -3.62 -0.27
N PHE A 85 -2.03 -4.83 0.03
CA PHE A 85 -1.23 -5.83 0.74
C PHE A 85 -0.04 -6.32 -0.08
N GLN A 86 -0.23 -6.53 -1.39
CA GLN A 86 0.88 -6.84 -2.30
C GLN A 86 1.90 -5.72 -2.36
N LEU A 87 1.44 -4.46 -2.49
CA LEU A 87 2.31 -3.30 -2.45
C LEU A 87 3.07 -3.22 -1.12
N PHE A 88 2.41 -3.51 -0.01
CA PHE A 88 3.05 -3.53 1.30
C PHE A 88 4.25 -4.47 1.30
N ASP A 89 4.10 -5.70 0.81
CA ASP A 89 5.20 -6.66 0.68
C ASP A 89 6.36 -6.11 -0.17
N GLU A 90 6.08 -5.34 -1.24
CA GLU A 90 7.09 -4.72 -2.11
C GLU A 90 7.87 -3.55 -1.49
N ILE A 91 7.36 -2.90 -0.43
CA ILE A 91 8.08 -1.82 0.27
C ILE A 91 9.34 -2.41 0.92
N SER A 92 10.52 -1.97 0.49
CA SER A 92 11.80 -2.56 0.95
C SER A 92 12.09 -2.21 2.41
N ASP A 93 12.03 -0.92 2.75
CA ASP A 93 12.33 -0.40 4.09
C ASP A 93 11.04 -0.04 4.83
N LYS A 94 10.23 -1.07 5.16
CA LYS A 94 9.00 -0.91 5.94
C LYS A 94 9.34 -0.34 7.31
N ASN A 95 8.73 0.78 7.67
CA ASN A 95 8.82 1.35 9.02
C ASN A 95 7.50 1.16 9.78
N THR A 96 7.47 1.55 11.06
CA THR A 96 6.27 1.43 11.92
C THR A 96 5.04 2.08 11.28
N ILE A 97 5.21 3.15 10.51
CA ILE A 97 4.13 3.80 9.76
C ILE A 97 3.59 2.87 8.65
N SER A 98 4.45 2.21 7.88
CA SER A 98 4.04 1.23 6.86
C SER A 98 3.20 0.11 7.46
N TRP A 99 3.68 -0.47 8.57
CA TRP A 99 2.97 -1.53 9.30
C TRP A 99 1.62 -1.07 9.84
N ASN A 100 1.58 0.08 10.53
CA ASN A 100 0.36 0.65 11.07
C ASN A 100 -0.68 1.01 9.99
N LEU A 101 -0.24 1.49 8.83
CA LEU A 101 -1.11 1.73 7.68
C LEU A 101 -1.72 0.44 7.15
N CYS A 102 -0.90 -0.61 7.00
CA CYS A 102 -1.34 -1.93 6.56
C CYS A 102 -2.39 -2.50 7.52
N LEU A 103 -2.05 -2.52 8.81
CA LEU A 103 -2.90 -3.02 9.87
C LEU A 103 -4.26 -2.33 9.91
N LYS A 104 -4.26 -0.99 9.93
CA LYS A 104 -5.47 -0.18 9.93
C LYS A 104 -6.28 -0.37 8.64
N GLY A 105 -5.60 -0.51 7.52
CA GLY A 105 -6.21 -0.74 6.21
C GLY A 105 -6.97 -2.06 6.16
N LEU A 106 -6.34 -3.15 6.59
CA LEU A 106 -6.93 -4.48 6.63
C LEU A 106 -8.14 -4.54 7.58
N MET A 107 -7.99 -4.03 8.80
CA MET A 107 -9.09 -3.94 9.79
C MET A 107 -10.32 -3.24 9.20
N LYS A 108 -10.13 -2.07 8.59
CA LYS A 108 -11.23 -1.27 8.02
C LYS A 108 -11.91 -1.91 6.82
N ASN A 109 -11.22 -2.82 6.13
CA ASN A 109 -11.75 -3.51 4.96
C ASN A 109 -12.25 -4.92 5.31
N GLY A 110 -12.33 -5.28 6.59
CA GLY A 110 -12.88 -6.56 7.07
C GLY A 110 -11.92 -7.75 6.96
N TYR A 111 -10.63 -7.52 6.71
CA TYR A 111 -9.62 -8.56 6.57
C TYR A 111 -8.92 -8.83 7.91
N LEU A 112 -9.68 -9.26 8.92
CA LEU A 112 -9.20 -9.41 10.30
C LEU A 112 -8.06 -10.45 10.41
N ASP A 113 -8.19 -11.60 9.76
CA ASP A 113 -7.18 -12.67 9.84
C ASP A 113 -5.81 -12.17 9.35
N TYR A 114 -5.81 -11.45 8.22
CA TYR A 114 -4.59 -10.83 7.70
C TYR A 114 -4.07 -9.70 8.58
N ALA A 115 -4.97 -8.93 9.22
CA ALA A 115 -4.55 -7.90 10.17
C ALA A 115 -3.82 -8.52 11.38
N LEU A 116 -4.29 -9.67 11.87
CA LEU A 116 -3.63 -10.43 12.94
C LEU A 116 -2.25 -10.94 12.48
N GLU A 117 -2.17 -11.55 11.29
CA GLU A 117 -0.88 -11.99 10.72
C GLU A 117 0.12 -10.83 10.61
N VAL A 118 -0.33 -9.68 10.08
CA VAL A 118 0.50 -8.48 10.01
C VAL A 118 0.95 -8.03 11.39
N PHE A 119 0.03 -7.98 12.37
CA PHE A 119 0.34 -7.58 13.72
C PHE A 119 1.35 -8.50 14.39
N ASP A 120 1.28 -9.81 14.12
CA ASP A 120 2.21 -10.81 14.65
C ASP A 120 3.61 -10.71 14.01
N GLU A 121 3.67 -10.39 12.72
CA GLU A 121 4.93 -10.17 11.98
C GLU A 121 5.62 -8.82 12.28
N MET A 122 4.92 -7.86 12.91
CA MET A 122 5.50 -6.55 13.23
C MET A 122 6.75 -6.67 14.13
N PRO A 123 7.92 -6.17 13.68
CA PRO A 123 9.15 -6.21 14.48
C PRO A 123 9.05 -5.39 15.78
N GLU A 124 8.42 -4.22 15.68
CA GLU A 124 8.16 -3.32 16.80
C GLU A 124 6.71 -2.86 16.76
N ARG A 125 6.06 -2.85 17.92
CA ARG A 125 4.66 -2.45 18.09
C ARG A 125 4.62 -1.18 18.93
N ASP A 126 3.96 -0.15 18.43
CA ASP A 126 3.78 1.10 19.15
C ASP A 126 2.34 1.24 19.66
N VAL A 127 2.07 2.35 20.36
CA VAL A 127 0.73 2.66 20.88
C VAL A 127 -0.32 2.67 19.76
N VAL A 128 0.06 3.07 18.54
CA VAL A 128 -0.86 3.09 17.39
C VAL A 128 -1.19 1.67 16.93
N SER A 129 -0.21 0.76 16.90
CA SER A 129 -0.44 -0.65 16.56
C SER A 129 -1.44 -1.30 17.50
N TRP A 130 -1.21 -1.17 18.82
CA TRP A 130 -2.09 -1.72 19.85
C TRP A 130 -3.50 -1.12 19.82
N ASN A 131 -3.61 0.20 19.74
CA ASN A 131 -4.90 0.87 19.66
C ASN A 131 -5.69 0.45 18.41
N THR A 132 -5.01 0.23 17.29
CA THR A 132 -5.64 -0.23 16.06
C THR A 132 -6.23 -1.63 16.22
N MET A 133 -5.50 -2.55 16.85
CA MET A 133 -6.00 -3.91 17.13
C MET A 133 -7.20 -3.91 18.06
N ILE A 134 -7.07 -3.24 19.21
CA ILE A 134 -8.14 -3.16 20.21
C ILE A 134 -9.40 -2.54 19.59
N SER A 135 -9.24 -1.44 18.85
CA SER A 135 -10.36 -0.77 18.20
C SER A 135 -11.01 -1.65 17.13
N GLY A 136 -10.22 -2.32 16.29
CA GLY A 136 -10.74 -3.14 15.19
C GLY A 136 -11.38 -4.45 15.64
N LEU A 137 -10.98 -5.01 16.78
CA LEU A 137 -11.63 -6.19 17.38
C LEU A 137 -12.94 -5.84 18.11
N SER A 138 -13.11 -4.57 18.51
CA SER A 138 -14.29 -4.09 19.22
C SER A 138 -15.43 -3.60 18.31
N SER A 139 -15.15 -3.43 17.02
CA SER A 139 -16.07 -2.89 16.01
C SER A 139 -16.73 -3.98 15.19
#